data_AF-A0A834R367-F1
#
_entry.id   AF-A0A834R367-F1
#
_cell.length_a   1.000
_cell.length_b   1.000
_cell.length_c   1.000
_cell.angle_alpha   90.00
_cell.angle_beta   90.00
_cell.angle_gamma   90.00
#
_symmetry.space_group_name_H-M   'P 1'
#
loop_
_entity.id
_entity.type
_entity.pdbx_description
1 polymer ?
#
loop_
_entity_poly.entity_id
_entity_poly.type
_entity_poly.pdbx_seq_one_letter_code
_entity_poly.pdbx_strand_id
1 'polypeptide(L)'
;MIHLTILFQTIVIIIICVVGGKESLNLTEDLIKSLDQKSITSLNGTDWLCLSSSHSDVKLVRPNEIAQCLCLMNLQCTKLVNDENLSKIEPKIWLRCHNIQHEANVLKEIFEAIPNRWISLFDQDAIKCFENRDEDSGEQRETKLRLDFVRSNQTIILKYIEQIDRSFSYHLDSLSIVESNLETIPFWLMNRFHQLTYLNLTSNQLRDFNFPPIDINFRESSQLAIVDLSHNHIENVNLHSFRSLLSIDLSNNSLTTLSKESLPEKFVEQFEKIKKIDHRNILDLNIGNNPWNCDEKIDWLINSITDIVEINGNSYFHEPDDNRFGHSQRKLELFQTNEPECNLPLRGKYFPFSVWKSIKETLLCEQCDCSLMRQYARIGFRYVTVNCSNRNLFSVPTKLPKNTKILDLSNNQIRNLSALSKSHGQSPKWRHVSQIILSNNSLEALDGLDFIRSIVYLDISGNLLTEIPYYIINKVLSDKIDKFRMGLNPYVCDCNTVKMQKWMQNNYRIILDIKHVRCGNLRDELSQNESHNPIVVQAQQSEFLGREILHINAAHLCPSGDHLDALDILNIVLLISIVLLLLKVLYDFCWQKRTGKLPKFFKLNI
;
A
#
# COMPACT_ATOMS: atom_id res chain seq x y z
N MET A 1 29.95 -2.04 47.61
CA MET A 1 28.65 -1.40 47.29
C MET A 1 28.78 -0.11 46.47
N ILE A 2 29.87 0.66 46.55
CA ILE A 2 30.02 1.92 45.79
C ILE A 2 30.39 1.68 44.30
N HIS A 3 31.01 0.55 43.96
CA HIS A 3 31.33 0.21 42.56
C HIS A 3 30.16 -0.38 41.75
N LEU A 4 29.11 -0.89 42.41
CA LEU A 4 27.93 -1.43 41.71
C LEU A 4 26.95 -0.32 41.31
N THR A 5 26.88 0.76 42.09
CA THR A 5 26.05 1.95 41.80
C THR A 5 26.61 2.79 40.64
N ILE A 6 27.93 2.87 40.48
CA ILE A 6 28.58 3.56 39.35
C ILE A 6 28.38 2.78 38.04
N LEU A 7 28.38 1.44 38.09
CA LEU A 7 28.06 0.59 36.93
C LEU A 7 26.59 0.69 36.55
N PHE A 8 25.68 0.80 37.53
CA PHE A 8 24.25 0.97 37.26
C PHE A 8 23.92 2.37 36.72
N GLN A 9 24.58 3.43 37.20
CA GLN A 9 24.43 4.78 36.63
C GLN A 9 25.01 4.90 35.23
N THR A 10 26.13 4.24 34.93
CA THR A 10 26.68 4.25 33.56
C THR A 10 25.85 3.42 32.58
N ILE A 11 25.26 2.29 33.02
CA ILE A 11 24.34 1.49 32.19
C ILE A 11 23.00 2.22 32.00
N VAL A 12 22.47 2.94 33.00
CA VAL A 12 21.25 3.76 32.84
C VAL A 12 21.50 4.97 31.95
N ILE A 13 22.68 5.61 32.00
CA ILE A 13 23.04 6.71 31.08
C ILE A 13 23.21 6.19 29.65
N ILE A 14 23.77 4.98 29.45
CA ILE A 14 23.87 4.36 28.13
C ILE A 14 22.50 3.92 27.60
N ILE A 15 21.59 3.44 28.45
CA ILE A 15 20.21 3.10 28.05
C ILE A 15 19.37 4.36 27.76
N ILE A 16 19.57 5.45 28.51
CA ILE A 16 18.95 6.76 28.20
C ILE A 16 19.55 7.36 26.92
N CYS A 17 20.82 7.08 26.59
CA CYS A 17 21.43 7.48 25.31
C CYS A 17 21.10 6.56 24.11
N VAL A 18 20.61 5.34 24.33
CA VAL A 18 20.25 4.37 23.28
C VAL A 18 18.72 4.30 23.05
N VAL A 19 17.91 4.74 24.03
CA VAL A 19 16.44 4.82 23.94
C VAL A 19 15.93 6.27 23.87
N GLY A 20 16.78 7.26 24.19
CA GLY A 20 16.52 8.66 23.88
C GLY A 20 17.08 9.00 22.51
N GLY A 21 16.31 8.74 21.46
CA GLY A 21 16.52 9.38 20.16
C GLY A 21 16.55 10.89 20.38
N LYS A 22 17.76 11.46 20.40
CA LYS A 22 17.97 12.90 20.31
C LYS A 22 17.55 13.32 18.91
N GLU A 23 16.27 13.60 18.74
CA GLU A 23 15.90 14.70 17.85
C GLU A 23 16.33 15.98 18.55
N SER A 24 17.59 16.36 18.35
CA SER A 24 17.97 17.75 18.49
C SER A 24 17.18 18.51 17.42
N LEU A 25 16.11 19.16 17.86
CA LEU A 25 15.27 20.09 17.13
C LEU A 25 16.07 20.90 16.09
N ASN A 26 16.00 20.47 14.83
CA ASN A 26 16.73 21.03 13.72
C ASN A 26 15.84 22.12 13.09
N LEU A 27 16.09 23.39 13.44
CA LEU A 27 15.33 24.58 12.96
C LEU A 27 15.29 24.75 11.42
N THR A 28 15.86 23.80 10.69
CA THR A 28 16.28 23.78 9.29
C THR A 28 15.47 22.83 8.41
N GLU A 29 14.74 21.84 8.94
CA GLU A 29 14.08 20.83 8.06
C GLU A 29 12.92 21.37 7.20
N ASP A 30 12.33 22.51 7.55
CA ASP A 30 11.33 23.20 6.71
C ASP A 30 11.88 24.33 5.84
N LEU A 31 13.19 24.61 5.92
CA LEU A 31 13.88 25.28 4.80
C LEU A 31 14.12 24.28 3.64
N ILE A 32 13.94 22.97 3.87
CA ILE A 32 14.30 21.89 2.95
C ILE A 32 13.14 21.48 2.02
N LYS A 33 11.85 21.53 2.42
CA LYS A 33 10.74 21.30 1.48
C LYS A 33 10.49 22.46 0.49
N SER A 34 10.93 23.69 0.83
CA SER A 34 10.87 24.84 -0.09
C SER A 34 11.92 24.80 -1.20
N LEU A 35 12.64 23.67 -1.32
CA LEU A 35 13.69 23.42 -2.29
C LEU A 35 13.25 22.49 -3.42
N ASP A 36 12.01 21.97 -3.35
CA ASP A 36 11.51 21.03 -4.34
C ASP A 36 10.97 21.73 -5.61
N GLN A 37 11.93 21.93 -6.52
CA GLN A 37 11.78 21.82 -7.98
C GLN A 37 11.52 23.10 -8.79
N LYS A 38 12.42 24.08 -8.61
CA LYS A 38 13.32 24.65 -9.65
C LYS A 38 13.75 26.07 -9.24
N SER A 39 14.82 26.18 -8.45
CA SER A 39 15.78 27.31 -8.43
C SER A 39 16.45 27.48 -7.06
N ILE A 40 17.23 26.50 -6.58
CA ILE A 40 18.15 26.77 -5.47
C ILE A 40 19.58 26.43 -5.88
N THR A 41 20.27 27.51 -6.19
CA THR A 41 21.73 27.64 -6.13
C THR A 41 22.13 28.86 -5.29
N SER A 42 21.27 29.38 -4.39
CA SER A 42 21.63 30.52 -3.54
C SER A 42 20.76 30.63 -2.28
N LEU A 43 21.08 29.88 -1.22
CA LEU A 43 20.70 30.25 0.15
C LEU A 43 21.90 30.97 0.76
N ASN A 44 22.03 32.26 0.45
CA ASN A 44 22.95 33.14 1.17
C ASN A 44 22.23 33.59 2.46
N GLY A 45 22.86 33.41 3.61
CA GLY A 45 22.35 33.87 4.92
C GLY A 45 22.34 35.40 5.08
N THR A 46 22.04 36.15 4.02
CA THR A 46 22.05 37.62 3.98
C THR A 46 20.67 38.24 3.78
N ASP A 47 19.63 37.41 3.63
CA ASP A 47 18.31 37.89 3.17
C ASP A 47 17.24 37.81 4.27
N TRP A 48 17.61 37.53 5.52
CA TRP A 48 16.66 37.42 6.63
C TRP A 48 17.05 38.35 7.78
N LEU A 49 16.05 38.96 8.41
CA LEU A 49 16.20 39.75 9.64
C LEU A 49 15.80 38.93 10.85
N CYS A 50 16.65 38.97 11.88
CA CYS A 50 16.43 38.37 13.18
C CYS A 50 15.77 39.40 14.09
N LEU A 51 14.61 39.04 14.63
CA LEU A 51 13.84 39.86 15.54
C LEU A 51 13.94 39.22 16.93
N SER A 52 14.55 39.93 17.90
CA SER A 52 14.74 39.44 19.27
C SER A 52 13.74 40.07 20.25
N SER A 53 13.59 39.49 21.44
CA SER A 53 12.61 39.92 22.46
C SER A 53 13.00 41.23 23.18
N SER A 54 14.29 41.59 23.22
CA SER A 54 14.77 42.85 23.77
C SER A 54 14.73 43.94 22.69
N HIS A 55 14.21 45.11 23.04
CA HIS A 55 13.96 46.19 22.09
C HIS A 55 15.19 46.53 21.22
N SER A 56 14.90 46.93 19.98
CA SER A 56 15.80 47.58 19.00
C SER A 56 16.88 46.77 18.27
N ASP A 57 17.21 45.54 18.66
CA ASP A 57 18.24 44.74 17.96
C ASP A 57 17.63 43.91 16.82
N VAL A 58 17.25 44.58 15.74
CA VAL A 58 16.96 43.94 14.45
C VAL A 58 18.26 43.91 13.65
N LYS A 59 18.69 42.70 13.28
CA LYS A 59 19.95 42.49 12.57
C LYS A 59 19.79 41.44 11.47
N LEU A 60 20.66 41.50 10.47
CA LEU A 60 20.82 40.43 9.50
C LEU A 60 21.18 39.12 10.23
N VAL A 61 20.41 38.09 9.93
CA VAL A 61 20.55 36.74 10.50
C VAL A 61 21.86 36.15 10.05
N ARG A 62 22.69 35.67 10.98
CA ARG A 62 23.80 34.79 10.65
C ARG A 62 23.35 33.33 10.78
N PRO A 63 23.86 32.39 9.96
CA PRO A 63 23.45 30.98 10.02
C PRO A 63 23.49 30.37 11.43
N ASN A 64 24.45 30.76 12.26
CA ASN A 64 24.62 30.24 13.61
C ASN A 64 23.72 30.91 14.67
N GLU A 65 22.98 31.97 14.31
CA GLU A 65 22.18 32.78 15.24
C GLU A 65 20.66 32.58 15.04
N ILE A 66 20.24 31.81 14.02
CA ILE A 66 18.83 31.56 13.67
C ILE A 66 18.00 31.05 14.87
N ALA A 67 18.56 30.12 15.64
CA ALA A 67 17.88 29.50 16.79
C ALA A 67 17.63 30.47 17.97
N GLN A 68 18.25 31.64 17.96
CA GLN A 68 18.10 32.66 18.99
C GLN A 68 17.10 33.75 18.60
N CYS A 69 16.61 33.74 17.35
CA CYS A 69 15.63 34.71 16.86
C CYS A 69 14.22 34.31 17.33
N LEU A 70 13.48 35.29 17.88
CA LEU A 70 12.07 35.11 18.19
C LEU A 70 11.25 35.03 16.91
N CYS A 71 11.55 35.92 15.96
CA CYS A 71 11.00 35.89 14.61
C CYS A 71 12.08 36.15 13.55
N LEU A 72 11.83 35.65 12.36
CA LEU A 72 12.62 35.84 11.15
C LEU A 72 11.75 36.56 10.14
N MET A 73 12.30 37.59 9.49
CA MET A 73 11.58 38.35 8.47
C MET A 73 12.38 38.42 7.17
N ASN A 74 11.70 38.18 6.05
CA ASN A 74 12.26 38.29 4.70
C ASN A 74 11.37 39.22 3.86
N LEU A 75 12.01 40.12 3.11
CA LEU A 75 11.33 41.02 2.18
C LEU A 75 11.62 40.54 0.76
N GLN A 76 10.56 40.33 -0.03
CA GLN A 76 10.65 39.89 -1.41
C GLN A 76 9.96 40.89 -2.33
N CYS A 77 10.49 41.03 -3.54
CA CYS A 77 9.91 41.85 -4.58
C CYS A 77 9.72 41.02 -5.83
N THR A 78 8.47 40.77 -6.22
CA THR A 78 8.17 40.03 -7.45
C THR A 78 7.74 40.99 -8.56
N LYS A 79 8.41 40.93 -9.71
CA LYS A 79 8.04 41.68 -10.91
C LYS A 79 7.22 40.78 -11.83
N LEU A 80 5.90 40.99 -11.86
CA LEU A 80 5.01 40.29 -12.78
C LEU A 80 4.98 41.04 -14.11
N VAL A 81 5.34 40.35 -15.19
CA VAL A 81 5.23 40.88 -16.56
C VAL A 81 3.93 40.34 -17.14
N ASN A 82 2.95 41.23 -17.36
CA ASN A 82 1.72 40.86 -18.05
C ASN A 82 1.94 40.82 -19.57
N ASP A 83 1.06 40.11 -20.31
CA ASP A 83 1.09 39.98 -21.78
C ASP A 83 1.07 41.34 -22.53
N GLU A 84 0.68 42.42 -21.84
CA GLU A 84 0.69 43.80 -22.35
C GLU A 84 2.00 44.58 -22.07
N ASN A 85 3.10 43.92 -21.66
CA ASN A 85 4.38 44.53 -21.27
C ASN A 85 4.32 45.50 -20.05
N LEU A 86 3.20 45.55 -19.32
CA LEU A 86 3.14 46.23 -18.02
C LEU A 86 3.77 45.35 -16.94
N SER A 87 4.80 45.89 -16.28
CA SER A 87 5.44 45.21 -15.15
C SER A 87 4.81 45.66 -13.82
N LYS A 88 3.97 44.82 -13.23
CA LYS A 88 3.41 45.05 -11.88
C LYS A 88 4.43 44.59 -10.85
N ILE A 89 4.80 45.48 -9.93
CA ILE A 89 5.69 45.16 -8.81
C ILE A 89 4.82 44.77 -7.62
N GLU A 90 5.01 43.55 -7.10
CA GLU A 90 4.31 43.06 -5.92
C GLU A 90 5.29 42.89 -4.76
N PRO A 91 5.22 43.75 -3.72
CA PRO A 91 5.99 43.57 -2.50
C PRO A 91 5.39 42.42 -1.67
N LYS A 92 6.26 41.55 -1.14
CA LYS A 92 5.86 40.45 -0.24
C LYS A 92 6.71 40.45 1.03
N ILE A 93 6.06 40.24 2.16
CA ILE A 93 6.71 40.09 3.46
C ILE A 93 6.47 38.66 3.94
N TRP A 94 7.54 37.98 4.33
CA TRP A 94 7.44 36.70 5.01
C TRP A 94 7.95 36.85 6.44
N LEU A 95 7.05 36.70 7.41
CA LEU A 95 7.36 36.70 8.83
C LEU A 95 7.14 35.31 9.41
N ARG A 96 8.18 34.72 9.99
CA ARG A 96 8.13 33.42 10.67
C ARG A 96 8.54 33.58 12.12
N CYS A 97 7.68 33.18 13.03
CA CYS A 97 7.88 33.31 14.46
C CYS A 97 7.83 31.96 15.17
N HIS A 98 8.68 31.78 16.17
CA HIS A 98 8.76 30.55 16.93
C HIS A 98 8.66 30.82 18.43
N ASN A 99 7.83 30.03 19.12
CA ASN A 99 7.71 30.02 20.58
C ASN A 99 7.38 31.39 21.20
N ILE A 100 6.47 32.16 20.60
CA ILE A 100 6.04 33.44 21.18
C ILE A 100 5.10 33.16 22.35
N GLN A 101 5.56 33.42 23.58
CA GLN A 101 4.78 33.25 24.80
C GLN A 101 4.29 34.57 25.42
N HIS A 102 4.88 35.70 25.03
CA HIS A 102 4.57 37.04 25.53
C HIS A 102 4.50 38.05 24.39
N GLU A 103 3.74 39.13 24.56
CA GLU A 103 3.66 40.18 23.55
C GLU A 103 5.04 40.79 23.31
N ALA A 104 5.47 40.77 22.05
CA ALA A 104 6.72 41.38 21.62
C ALA A 104 6.42 42.73 20.97
N ASN A 105 7.04 43.79 21.49
CA ASN A 105 6.89 45.13 20.90
C ASN A 105 7.31 45.18 19.43
N VAL A 106 8.26 44.33 19.03
CA VAL A 106 8.72 44.18 17.65
C VAL A 106 7.60 43.72 16.70
N LEU A 107 6.72 42.83 17.15
CA LEU A 107 5.57 42.40 16.35
C LEU A 107 4.54 43.53 16.22
N LYS A 108 4.32 44.30 17.29
CA LYS A 108 3.45 45.47 17.24
C LYS A 108 3.93 46.50 16.21
N GLU A 109 5.24 46.77 16.15
CA GLU A 109 5.81 47.66 15.13
C GLU A 109 5.55 47.15 13.70
N ILE A 110 5.72 45.84 13.44
CA ILE A 110 5.50 45.25 12.10
C ILE A 110 4.06 45.43 11.64
N PHE A 111 3.10 45.15 12.51
CA PHE A 111 1.69 45.13 12.14
C PHE A 111 1.05 46.53 12.07
N GLU A 112 1.70 47.55 12.65
CA GLU A 112 1.34 48.96 12.45
C GLU A 112 1.95 49.52 11.16
N ALA A 113 3.27 49.43 10.98
CA ALA A 113 3.98 49.74 9.74
C ALA A 113 5.44 49.27 9.84
N ILE A 114 5.94 48.54 8.83
CA ILE A 114 7.37 48.16 8.81
C ILE A 114 8.24 49.42 8.86
N PRO A 115 9.12 49.57 9.86
CA PRO A 115 10.00 50.73 9.95
C PRO A 115 10.97 50.80 8.76
N ASN A 116 11.11 51.97 8.12
CA ASN A 116 12.08 52.19 7.02
C ASN A 116 13.52 51.81 7.42
N ARG A 117 13.86 51.90 8.70
CA ARG A 117 15.14 51.43 9.27
C ARG A 117 15.40 49.93 9.08
N TRP A 118 14.36 49.11 8.89
CA TRP A 118 14.51 47.67 8.65
C TRP A 118 14.56 47.38 7.15
N ILE A 119 13.80 48.12 6.35
CA ILE A 119 13.84 48.03 4.88
C ILE A 119 15.24 48.39 4.36
N SER A 120 15.87 49.41 4.95
CA SER A 120 17.24 49.83 4.62
C SER A 120 18.34 48.84 4.98
N LEU A 121 18.04 47.76 5.73
CA LEU A 121 18.97 46.65 5.96
C LEU A 121 19.02 45.67 4.79
N PHE A 122 18.08 45.76 3.86
CA PHE A 122 18.04 44.98 2.63
C PHE A 122 18.59 45.79 1.45
N ASP A 123 18.86 45.12 0.33
CA ASP A 123 19.41 45.74 -0.88
C ASP A 123 18.54 46.87 -1.44
N GLN A 124 19.15 47.76 -2.25
CA GLN A 124 18.48 48.93 -2.84
C GLN A 124 17.24 48.59 -3.68
N ASP A 125 17.15 47.36 -4.20
CA ASP A 125 15.99 46.88 -4.94
C ASP A 125 14.78 46.59 -4.02
N ALA A 126 15.02 46.16 -2.78
CA ALA A 126 13.96 46.03 -1.77
C ALA A 126 13.44 47.41 -1.36
N ILE A 127 14.34 48.37 -1.15
CA ILE A 127 13.99 49.76 -0.84
C ILE A 127 13.04 50.33 -1.90
N LYS A 128 13.39 50.24 -3.19
CA LYS A 128 12.51 50.69 -4.30
C LYS A 128 11.16 49.96 -4.39
N CYS A 129 11.10 48.71 -3.91
CA CYS A 129 9.89 47.91 -3.94
C CYS A 129 8.85 48.38 -2.90
N PHE A 130 9.34 48.75 -1.71
CA PHE A 130 8.50 49.12 -0.57
C PHE A 130 8.34 50.64 -0.38
N GLU A 131 9.18 51.48 -1.02
CA GLU A 131 9.12 52.95 -0.87
C GLU A 131 8.18 53.66 -1.87
N ASN A 132 7.72 53.03 -2.95
CA ASN A 132 6.97 53.73 -4.00
C ASN A 132 5.43 53.61 -3.85
N ARG A 133 4.78 54.77 -3.66
CA ARG A 133 3.42 55.01 -4.19
C ARG A 133 3.49 54.87 -5.71
N ASP A 134 2.48 54.28 -6.34
CA ASP A 134 2.42 54.30 -7.81
C ASP A 134 2.34 55.76 -8.28
N GLU A 135 3.38 56.21 -8.99
CA GLU A 135 3.49 57.60 -9.49
C GLU A 135 2.35 57.96 -10.47
N ASP A 136 1.69 56.94 -11.07
CA ASP A 136 0.62 57.13 -12.07
C ASP A 136 -0.82 56.99 -11.52
N SER A 137 -1.05 56.35 -10.36
CA SER A 137 -2.41 56.08 -9.86
C SER A 137 -2.74 56.72 -8.50
N GLY A 138 -1.73 57.12 -7.71
CA GLY A 138 -1.95 57.63 -6.36
C GLY A 138 -2.49 56.59 -5.36
N GLU A 139 -2.68 55.33 -5.78
CA GLU A 139 -3.07 54.21 -4.93
C GLU A 139 -1.85 53.63 -4.20
N GLN A 140 -2.07 53.27 -2.94
CA GLN A 140 -1.05 52.66 -2.09
C GLN A 140 -0.89 51.19 -2.50
N ARG A 141 0.33 50.77 -2.87
CA ARG A 141 0.60 49.39 -3.29
C ARG A 141 0.30 48.42 -2.15
N GLU A 142 -0.59 47.46 -2.41
CA GLU A 142 -0.94 46.40 -1.47
C GLU A 142 0.23 45.42 -1.30
N THR A 143 0.64 45.20 -0.05
CA THR A 143 1.75 44.28 0.26
C THR A 143 1.22 42.92 0.67
N LYS A 144 1.68 41.86 -0.01
CA LYS A 144 1.34 40.47 0.34
C LYS A 144 2.08 40.05 1.60
N LEU A 145 1.36 39.43 2.53
CA LEU A 145 1.87 39.02 3.81
C LEU A 145 1.76 37.51 3.96
N ARG A 146 2.88 36.87 4.30
CA ARG A 146 2.96 35.48 4.71
C ARG A 146 3.36 35.42 6.18
N LEU A 147 2.52 34.76 6.98
CA LEU A 147 2.73 34.62 8.41
C LEU A 147 2.83 33.16 8.81
N ASP A 148 3.91 32.81 9.50
CA ASP A 148 4.11 31.47 10.05
C ASP A 148 4.34 31.58 11.56
N PHE A 149 3.43 31.07 12.37
CA PHE A 149 3.54 30.95 13.82
C PHE A 149 3.74 29.48 14.20
N VAL A 150 4.81 29.17 14.93
CA VAL A 150 5.09 27.81 15.39
C VAL A 150 5.21 27.81 16.91
N ARG A 151 4.54 26.88 17.59
CA ARG A 151 4.54 26.73 19.06
C ARG A 151 4.26 28.02 19.83
N SER A 152 3.42 28.88 19.26
CA SER A 152 3.19 30.23 19.78
C SER A 152 1.84 30.32 20.50
N ASN A 153 1.69 31.27 21.42
CA ASN A 153 0.49 31.42 22.22
C ASN A 153 -0.70 31.89 21.35
N GLN A 154 -1.80 31.14 21.35
CA GLN A 154 -2.98 31.44 20.53
C GLN A 154 -3.58 32.83 20.75
N THR A 155 -3.61 33.35 21.99
CA THR A 155 -4.19 34.68 22.28
C THR A 155 -3.37 35.79 21.62
N ILE A 156 -2.05 35.62 21.59
CA ILE A 156 -1.12 36.56 20.96
C ILE A 156 -1.29 36.51 19.43
N ILE A 157 -1.33 35.30 18.86
CA ILE A 157 -1.52 35.09 17.43
C ILE A 157 -2.83 35.77 16.96
N LEU A 158 -3.95 35.47 17.63
CA LEU A 158 -5.26 36.00 17.27
C LEU A 158 -5.32 37.53 17.36
N LYS A 159 -4.70 38.12 18.40
CA LYS A 159 -4.59 39.58 18.54
C LYS A 159 -3.87 40.23 17.37
N TYR A 160 -2.78 39.63 16.88
CA TYR A 160 -2.03 40.18 15.75
C TYR A 160 -2.78 40.00 14.43
N ILE A 161 -3.45 38.88 14.24
CA ILE A 161 -4.31 38.67 13.06
C ILE A 161 -5.44 39.71 13.02
N GLU A 162 -6.05 40.03 14.16
CA GLU A 162 -7.06 41.10 14.26
C GLU A 162 -6.48 42.49 13.96
N GLN A 163 -5.22 42.75 14.31
CA GLN A 163 -4.56 44.02 13.96
C GLN A 163 -4.34 44.17 12.45
N ILE A 164 -3.97 43.08 11.77
CA ILE A 164 -3.84 43.08 10.30
C ILE A 164 -5.19 43.37 9.65
N ASP A 165 -6.27 42.80 10.16
CA ASP A 165 -7.63 43.06 9.66
C ASP A 165 -8.03 44.55 9.72
N ARG A 166 -7.41 45.31 10.63
CA ARG A 166 -7.62 46.77 10.75
C ARG A 166 -6.69 47.60 9.87
N SER A 167 -5.65 47.00 9.29
CA SER A 167 -4.66 47.69 8.45
C SER A 167 -4.97 47.49 6.96
N PHE A 168 -5.25 48.58 6.24
CA PHE A 168 -5.53 48.54 4.80
C PHE A 168 -4.29 48.33 3.92
N SER A 169 -3.08 48.28 4.51
CA SER A 169 -1.82 48.20 3.74
C SER A 169 -1.35 46.77 3.46
N TYR A 170 -1.92 45.77 4.13
CA TYR A 170 -1.49 44.38 4.05
C TYR A 170 -2.59 43.45 3.55
N HIS A 171 -2.19 42.52 2.68
CA HIS A 171 -3.05 41.47 2.15
C HIS A 171 -2.48 40.12 2.56
N LEU A 172 -3.22 39.37 3.36
CA LEU A 172 -2.77 38.06 3.85
C LEU A 172 -2.88 37.02 2.73
N ASP A 173 -1.73 36.59 2.22
CA ASP A 173 -1.61 35.58 1.15
C ASP A 173 -1.46 34.17 1.72
N SER A 174 -0.71 34.03 2.81
CA SER A 174 -0.44 32.74 3.46
C SER A 174 -0.45 32.86 4.97
N LEU A 175 -1.14 31.93 5.64
CA LEU A 175 -1.18 31.84 7.09
C LEU A 175 -0.87 30.41 7.54
N SER A 176 0.12 30.27 8.40
CA SER A 176 0.50 29.03 9.05
C SER A 176 0.52 29.22 10.56
N ILE A 177 -0.21 28.38 11.30
CA ILE A 177 -0.23 28.34 12.76
C ILE A 177 -0.06 26.88 13.16
N VAL A 178 1.12 26.50 13.63
CA VAL A 178 1.49 25.10 13.83
C VAL A 178 1.83 24.85 15.29
N GLU A 179 1.41 23.72 15.85
CA GLU A 179 1.76 23.29 17.22
C GLU A 179 1.45 24.34 18.30
N SER A 180 0.42 25.17 18.09
CA SER A 180 0.15 26.40 18.86
C SER A 180 -1.07 26.28 19.77
N ASN A 181 -1.56 25.05 19.98
CA ASN A 181 -2.74 24.74 20.80
C ASN A 181 -3.99 25.56 20.41
N LEU A 182 -4.15 25.87 19.12
CA LEU A 182 -5.29 26.65 18.65
C LEU A 182 -6.58 25.83 18.76
N GLU A 183 -7.56 26.34 19.51
CA GLU A 183 -8.84 25.64 19.73
C GLU A 183 -9.93 26.04 18.72
N THR A 184 -9.91 27.30 18.29
CA THR A 184 -10.88 27.85 17.34
C THR A 184 -10.22 28.87 16.43
N ILE A 185 -10.85 29.11 15.27
CA ILE A 185 -10.46 30.16 14.35
C ILE A 185 -11.61 31.16 14.29
N PRO A 186 -11.34 32.47 14.28
CA PRO A 186 -12.40 33.45 14.15
C PRO A 186 -13.17 33.30 12.83
N PHE A 187 -14.50 33.27 12.90
CA PHE A 187 -15.36 33.09 11.72
C PHE A 187 -15.16 34.18 10.64
N TRP A 188 -14.73 35.38 11.05
CA TRP A 188 -14.48 36.50 10.16
C TRP A 188 -13.18 36.36 9.36
N LEU A 189 -12.27 35.47 9.76
CA LEU A 189 -10.94 35.35 9.16
C LEU A 189 -11.05 35.09 7.64
N MET A 190 -11.85 34.09 7.27
CA MET A 190 -12.06 33.74 5.86
C MET A 190 -12.88 34.81 5.13
N ASN A 191 -13.75 35.53 5.84
CA ASN A 191 -14.57 36.59 5.28
C ASN A 191 -13.79 37.89 5.01
N ARG A 192 -12.58 38.03 5.53
CA ARG A 192 -11.76 39.23 5.32
C ARG A 192 -10.55 38.96 4.46
N PHE A 193 -9.94 37.79 4.61
CA PHE A 193 -8.79 37.37 3.82
C PHE A 193 -9.21 36.47 2.66
N HIS A 194 -10.10 36.96 1.79
CA HIS A 194 -10.60 36.19 0.66
C HIS A 194 -9.51 35.81 -0.36
N GLN A 195 -8.44 36.58 -0.42
CA GLN A 195 -7.27 36.35 -1.27
C GLN A 195 -6.28 35.32 -0.69
N LEU A 196 -6.51 34.81 0.53
CA LEU A 196 -5.65 33.82 1.15
C LEU A 196 -5.53 32.59 0.23
N THR A 197 -4.31 32.21 -0.13
CA THR A 197 -4.02 31.09 -1.03
C THR A 197 -3.60 29.83 -0.28
N TYR A 198 -2.98 29.99 0.90
CA TYR A 198 -2.46 28.91 1.74
C TYR A 198 -2.88 29.08 3.20
N LEU A 199 -3.46 28.03 3.77
CA LEU A 199 -3.80 27.95 5.19
C LEU A 199 -3.27 26.63 5.78
N ASN A 200 -2.40 26.73 6.79
CA ASN A 200 -1.91 25.57 7.53
C ASN A 200 -2.17 25.75 9.02
N LEU A 201 -2.95 24.84 9.59
CA LEU A 201 -3.31 24.81 11.00
C LEU A 201 -3.00 23.44 11.61
N THR A 202 -1.97 22.76 11.09
CA THR A 202 -1.59 21.43 11.54
C THR A 202 -1.19 21.40 13.02
N SER A 203 -1.44 20.26 13.68
CA SER A 203 -1.01 19.99 15.05
C SER A 203 -1.56 20.99 16.07
N ASN A 204 -2.85 21.32 15.96
CA ASN A 204 -3.56 22.17 16.93
C ASN A 204 -4.66 21.37 17.65
N GLN A 205 -5.66 22.06 18.20
CA GLN A 205 -6.73 21.49 19.02
C GLN A 205 -8.12 21.76 18.42
N LEU A 206 -8.19 21.99 17.10
CA LEU A 206 -9.43 22.34 16.42
C LEU A 206 -10.39 21.15 16.43
N ARG A 207 -11.66 21.39 16.78
CA ARG A 207 -12.73 20.37 16.76
C ARG A 207 -13.70 20.51 15.59
N ASP A 208 -13.75 21.69 15.00
CA ASP A 208 -14.62 21.99 13.88
C ASP A 208 -13.95 23.01 12.95
N PHE A 209 -14.20 22.87 11.65
CA PHE A 209 -13.80 23.84 10.64
C PHE A 209 -14.98 24.09 9.71
N ASN A 210 -15.97 24.79 10.26
CA ASN A 210 -17.19 25.19 9.57
C ASN A 210 -17.30 26.71 9.59
N PHE A 211 -17.58 27.28 8.42
CA PHE A 211 -17.95 28.67 8.29
C PHE A 211 -19.46 28.76 7.98
N PRO A 212 -20.19 29.71 8.58
CA PRO A 212 -21.58 29.96 8.20
C PRO A 212 -21.68 30.17 6.68
N PRO A 213 -22.82 29.85 6.04
CA PRO A 213 -22.96 29.96 4.59
C PRO A 213 -22.54 31.35 4.14
N ILE A 214 -21.38 31.38 3.50
CA ILE A 214 -20.71 32.64 3.18
C ILE A 214 -21.41 33.24 1.96
N ASP A 215 -21.55 34.57 1.94
CA ASP A 215 -22.19 35.33 0.87
C ASP A 215 -21.69 34.87 -0.52
N ILE A 216 -22.57 34.91 -1.53
CA ILE A 216 -22.29 34.47 -2.90
C ILE A 216 -21.03 35.18 -3.44
N ASN A 217 -20.83 36.44 -3.06
CA ASN A 217 -19.66 37.25 -3.40
C ASN A 217 -18.33 36.65 -2.90
N PHE A 218 -18.32 35.96 -1.77
CA PHE A 218 -17.13 35.28 -1.27
C PHE A 218 -16.80 34.02 -2.07
N ARG A 219 -17.83 33.21 -2.36
CA ARG A 219 -17.67 31.94 -3.07
C ARG A 219 -16.99 32.12 -4.43
N GLU A 220 -17.17 33.27 -5.06
CA GLU A 220 -16.54 33.60 -6.35
C GLU A 220 -15.16 34.24 -6.22
N SER A 221 -14.83 34.84 -5.07
CA SER A 221 -13.57 35.57 -4.86
C SER A 221 -12.51 34.81 -4.07
N SER A 222 -12.86 33.68 -3.42
CA SER A 222 -11.90 32.90 -2.64
C SER A 222 -10.79 32.29 -3.49
N GLN A 223 -9.54 32.57 -3.12
CA GLN A 223 -8.33 32.08 -3.79
C GLN A 223 -7.65 30.92 -3.06
N LEU A 224 -8.28 30.41 -2.00
CA LEU A 224 -7.70 29.38 -1.14
C LEU A 224 -7.48 28.09 -1.94
N ALA A 225 -6.22 27.72 -2.10
CA ALA A 225 -5.79 26.60 -2.93
C ALA A 225 -5.32 25.41 -2.08
N ILE A 226 -4.70 25.67 -0.93
CA ILE A 226 -4.13 24.65 -0.06
C ILE A 226 -4.62 24.84 1.37
N VAL A 227 -5.14 23.78 1.95
CA VAL A 227 -5.57 23.71 3.35
C VAL A 227 -4.96 22.48 4.02
N ASP A 228 -4.19 22.71 5.08
CA ASP A 228 -3.69 21.65 5.98
C ASP A 228 -4.32 21.82 7.36
N LEU A 229 -5.17 20.86 7.73
CA LEU A 229 -5.84 20.76 9.03
C LEU A 229 -5.44 19.47 9.75
N SER A 230 -4.33 18.85 9.35
CA SER A 230 -3.89 17.57 9.89
C SER A 230 -3.58 17.64 11.39
N HIS A 231 -3.63 16.50 12.08
CA HIS A 231 -3.26 16.39 13.51
C HIS A 231 -4.07 17.34 14.41
N ASN A 232 -5.39 17.36 14.22
CA ASN A 232 -6.33 18.11 15.05
C ASN A 232 -7.35 17.13 15.66
N HIS A 233 -8.49 17.66 16.14
CA HIS A 233 -9.59 16.88 16.70
C HIS A 233 -10.89 17.09 15.92
N ILE A 234 -10.78 17.37 14.61
CA ILE A 234 -11.92 17.80 13.79
C ILE A 234 -12.91 16.64 13.61
N GLU A 235 -14.16 16.87 13.98
CA GLU A 235 -15.27 15.91 13.83
C GLU A 235 -16.14 16.22 12.61
N ASN A 236 -16.23 17.50 12.22
CA ASN A 236 -16.99 17.97 11.07
C ASN A 236 -16.17 19.03 10.30
N VAL A 237 -16.33 19.04 8.99
CA VAL A 237 -15.65 20.01 8.13
C VAL A 237 -16.56 20.41 6.98
N ASN A 238 -16.54 21.68 6.61
CA ASN A 238 -17.24 22.19 5.43
C ASN A 238 -16.35 23.16 4.65
N LEU A 239 -15.84 22.67 3.52
CA LEU A 239 -14.96 23.38 2.59
C LEU A 239 -15.67 23.78 1.30
N HIS A 240 -16.98 23.56 1.18
CA HIS A 240 -17.74 23.74 -0.05
C HIS A 240 -17.59 25.13 -0.69
N SER A 241 -17.44 26.16 0.15
CA SER A 241 -17.33 27.55 -0.30
C SER A 241 -15.98 27.88 -0.96
N PHE A 242 -14.94 27.06 -0.79
CA PHE A 242 -13.58 27.34 -1.28
C PHE A 242 -13.34 26.69 -2.67
N ARG A 243 -13.90 27.30 -3.72
CA ARG A 243 -13.90 26.75 -5.09
C ARG A 243 -12.54 26.52 -5.74
N SER A 244 -11.50 27.18 -5.21
CA SER A 244 -10.13 27.16 -5.74
C SER A 244 -9.24 26.09 -5.10
N LEU A 245 -9.77 25.30 -4.14
CA LEU A 245 -8.98 24.27 -3.46
C LEU A 245 -8.45 23.22 -4.43
N LEU A 246 -7.20 22.85 -4.21
CA LEU A 246 -6.42 21.86 -4.96
C LEU A 246 -5.81 20.81 -4.02
N SER A 247 -5.44 21.19 -2.81
CA SER A 247 -4.83 20.30 -1.82
C SER A 247 -5.54 20.45 -0.47
N ILE A 248 -5.97 19.31 0.07
CA ILE A 248 -6.69 19.21 1.34
C ILE A 248 -6.04 18.12 2.19
N ASP A 249 -5.51 18.50 3.35
CA ASP A 249 -5.06 17.56 4.38
C ASP A 249 -5.97 17.60 5.62
N LEU A 250 -6.66 16.49 5.84
CA LEU A 250 -7.54 16.22 6.97
C LEU A 250 -7.06 15.02 7.79
N SER A 251 -5.83 14.55 7.56
CA SER A 251 -5.30 13.36 8.20
C SER A 251 -5.16 13.52 9.72
N ASN A 252 -5.21 12.42 10.47
CA ASN A 252 -5.03 12.43 11.93
C ASN A 252 -6.04 13.36 12.64
N ASN A 253 -7.33 13.17 12.36
CA ASN A 253 -8.44 13.89 12.96
C ASN A 253 -9.47 12.90 13.54
N SER A 254 -10.66 13.40 13.90
CA SER A 254 -11.77 12.63 14.46
C SER A 254 -12.94 12.47 13.47
N LEU A 255 -12.71 12.63 12.17
CA LEU A 255 -13.75 12.57 11.16
C LEU A 255 -14.33 11.16 11.04
N THR A 256 -15.65 11.06 11.11
CA THR A 256 -16.36 9.79 10.85
C THR A 256 -16.94 9.71 9.45
N THR A 257 -17.12 10.85 8.76
CA THR A 257 -17.70 10.92 7.41
C THR A 257 -17.16 12.13 6.67
N LEU A 258 -17.13 12.06 5.34
CA LEU A 258 -16.81 13.19 4.47
C LEU A 258 -17.79 13.17 3.29
N SER A 259 -18.78 14.07 3.33
CA SER A 259 -19.83 14.09 2.31
C SER A 259 -19.35 14.87 1.07
N LYS A 260 -19.90 14.56 -0.11
CA LYS A 260 -19.58 15.29 -1.34
C LYS A 260 -19.88 16.78 -1.21
N GLU A 261 -20.97 17.09 -0.51
CA GLU A 261 -21.47 18.46 -0.33
C GLU A 261 -20.57 19.29 0.59
N SER A 262 -19.75 18.64 1.42
CA SER A 262 -18.76 19.32 2.26
C SER A 262 -17.52 19.78 1.49
N LEU A 263 -17.33 19.30 0.26
CA LEU A 263 -16.19 19.64 -0.59
C LEU A 263 -16.60 20.56 -1.75
N PRO A 264 -15.65 21.29 -2.36
CA PRO A 264 -15.93 22.08 -3.56
C PRO A 264 -16.33 21.19 -4.74
N GLU A 265 -17.38 21.58 -5.46
CA GLU A 265 -17.90 20.82 -6.61
C GLU A 265 -16.83 20.54 -7.68
N LYS A 266 -16.02 21.55 -8.03
CA LYS A 266 -14.90 21.41 -8.98
C LYS A 266 -13.84 20.41 -8.50
N PHE A 267 -13.56 20.38 -7.20
CA PHE A 267 -12.60 19.44 -6.61
C PHE A 267 -13.12 18.00 -6.74
N VAL A 268 -14.40 17.77 -6.38
CA VAL A 268 -15.03 16.45 -6.48
C VAL A 268 -15.08 15.98 -7.95
N GLU A 269 -15.48 16.85 -8.87
CA GLU A 269 -15.50 16.53 -10.30
C GLU A 269 -14.11 16.13 -10.83
N GLN A 270 -13.07 16.87 -10.43
CA GLN A 270 -11.71 16.54 -10.83
C GLN A 270 -11.27 15.21 -10.22
N PHE A 271 -11.54 14.99 -8.92
CA PHE A 271 -11.21 13.76 -8.21
C PHE A 271 -11.83 12.52 -8.88
N GLU A 272 -13.13 12.57 -9.22
CA GLU A 272 -13.82 11.46 -9.89
C GLU A 272 -13.34 11.23 -11.33
N LYS A 273 -12.83 12.27 -12.00
CA LYS A 273 -12.24 12.15 -13.35
C LYS A 273 -10.81 11.59 -13.32
N ILE A 274 -10.15 11.54 -12.16
CA ILE A 274 -8.84 10.89 -12.02
C ILE A 274 -9.03 9.40 -12.28
N LYS A 275 -8.70 8.98 -13.50
CA LYS A 275 -8.60 7.56 -13.85
C LYS A 275 -7.16 7.08 -13.82
N LYS A 276 -6.22 7.97 -14.17
CA LYS A 276 -4.80 7.70 -14.22
C LYS A 276 -4.04 8.82 -13.53
N ILE A 277 -2.94 8.49 -12.86
CA ILE A 277 -1.98 9.47 -12.35
C ILE A 277 -1.53 10.38 -13.50
N ASP A 278 -1.87 11.67 -13.43
CA ASP A 278 -1.32 12.71 -14.31
C ASP A 278 -0.64 13.77 -13.43
N HIS A 279 0.67 13.95 -13.62
CA HIS A 279 1.48 14.95 -12.90
C HIS A 279 1.10 16.40 -13.22
N ARG A 280 0.16 16.63 -14.14
CA ARG A 280 -0.35 17.97 -14.48
C ARG A 280 -1.52 18.42 -13.62
N ASN A 281 -2.20 17.51 -12.92
CA ASN A 281 -3.30 17.84 -12.02
C ASN A 281 -2.82 17.66 -10.57
N ILE A 282 -2.49 18.78 -9.92
CA ILE A 282 -2.06 18.82 -8.51
C ILE A 282 -3.33 18.73 -7.65
N LEU A 283 -3.96 17.57 -7.60
CA LEU A 283 -5.07 17.30 -6.70
C LEU A 283 -4.59 16.37 -5.60
N ASP A 284 -4.63 16.83 -4.35
CA ASP A 284 -4.17 16.08 -3.19
C ASP A 284 -5.26 16.02 -2.11
N LEU A 285 -5.56 14.82 -1.62
CA LEU A 285 -6.59 14.58 -0.60
C LEU A 285 -6.05 13.60 0.45
N ASN A 286 -5.46 14.14 1.51
CA ASN A 286 -4.97 13.35 2.63
C ASN A 286 -6.07 13.20 3.69
N ILE A 287 -6.56 11.98 3.86
CA ILE A 287 -7.68 11.63 4.76
C ILE A 287 -7.37 10.43 5.66
N GLY A 288 -6.09 10.05 5.73
CA GLY A 288 -5.62 8.95 6.56
C GLY A 288 -5.88 9.15 8.05
N ASN A 289 -5.83 8.06 8.81
CA ASN A 289 -5.86 8.08 10.28
C ASN A 289 -7.06 8.85 10.88
N ASN A 290 -8.26 8.59 10.37
CA ASN A 290 -9.52 9.09 10.90
C ASN A 290 -10.47 7.92 11.22
N PRO A 291 -11.37 8.04 12.20
CA PRO A 291 -12.30 6.98 12.61
C PRO A 291 -13.50 6.81 11.65
N TRP A 292 -13.23 6.56 10.36
CA TRP A 292 -14.25 6.52 9.31
C TRP A 292 -15.37 5.52 9.58
N ASN A 293 -16.62 5.98 9.48
CA ASN A 293 -17.81 5.15 9.41
C ASN A 293 -18.14 4.89 7.95
N CYS A 294 -17.77 3.71 7.45
CA CYS A 294 -17.94 3.28 6.07
C CYS A 294 -19.37 2.84 5.76
N ASP A 295 -20.30 3.78 5.90
CA ASP A 295 -21.69 3.68 5.51
C ASP A 295 -21.94 4.30 4.11
N GLU A 296 -23.22 4.41 3.73
CA GLU A 296 -23.63 4.95 2.43
C GLU A 296 -23.19 6.40 2.19
N LYS A 297 -22.90 7.19 3.24
CA LYS A 297 -22.55 8.61 3.11
C LYS A 297 -21.14 8.82 2.56
N ILE A 298 -20.24 7.87 2.82
CA ILE A 298 -18.83 7.91 2.37
C ILE A 298 -18.55 6.92 1.23
N ASP A 299 -19.55 6.13 0.81
CA ASP A 299 -19.43 5.16 -0.29
C ASP A 299 -18.90 5.80 -1.58
N TRP A 300 -19.23 7.06 -1.85
CA TRP A 300 -18.69 7.77 -3.02
C TRP A 300 -17.16 7.81 -3.01
N LEU A 301 -16.57 8.13 -1.86
CA LEU A 301 -15.14 8.28 -1.66
C LEU A 301 -14.44 6.92 -1.69
N ILE A 302 -15.06 5.92 -1.02
CA ILE A 302 -14.61 4.53 -1.06
C ILE A 302 -14.57 4.01 -2.50
N ASN A 303 -15.64 4.26 -3.28
CA ASN A 303 -15.74 3.83 -4.66
C ASN A 303 -14.69 4.51 -5.54
N SER A 304 -14.55 5.82 -5.46
CA SER A 304 -13.54 6.57 -6.22
C SER A 304 -12.12 6.08 -5.91
N ILE A 305 -11.76 5.94 -4.63
CA ILE A 305 -10.43 5.45 -4.24
C ILE A 305 -10.20 4.03 -4.72
N THR A 306 -11.19 3.15 -4.60
CA THR A 306 -11.09 1.77 -5.09
C THR A 306 -10.86 1.72 -6.59
N ASP A 307 -11.63 2.47 -7.37
CA ASP A 307 -11.53 2.49 -8.83
C ASP A 307 -10.17 3.07 -9.29
N ILE A 308 -9.68 4.10 -8.60
CA ILE A 308 -8.37 4.69 -8.86
C ILE A 308 -7.24 3.68 -8.60
N VAL A 309 -7.25 3.01 -7.44
CA VAL A 309 -6.25 1.99 -7.06
C VAL A 309 -6.27 0.81 -8.04
N GLU A 310 -7.45 0.39 -8.49
CA GLU A 310 -7.59 -0.70 -9.46
C GLU A 310 -6.94 -0.40 -10.82
N ILE A 311 -7.01 0.84 -11.29
CA ILE A 311 -6.48 1.21 -12.60
C ILE A 311 -4.95 1.34 -12.58
N ASN A 312 -4.35 1.86 -11.50
CA ASN A 312 -2.92 2.20 -11.49
C ASN A 312 -2.05 1.31 -10.59
N GLY A 313 -2.65 0.37 -9.86
CA GLY A 313 -1.94 -0.55 -8.99
C GLY A 313 -1.16 0.15 -7.87
N ASN A 314 0.06 -0.34 -7.60
CA ASN A 314 0.89 0.03 -6.43
C ASN A 314 1.50 1.45 -6.47
N SER A 315 1.17 2.26 -7.47
CA SER A 315 1.82 3.55 -7.70
C SER A 315 1.36 4.66 -6.75
N TYR A 316 0.50 4.35 -5.76
CA TYR A 316 -0.22 5.35 -4.95
C TYR A 316 0.19 5.47 -3.50
N PHE A 317 0.88 4.47 -2.96
CA PHE A 317 1.12 4.44 -1.54
C PHE A 317 2.59 4.72 -1.24
N HIS A 318 2.79 5.54 -0.21
CA HIS A 318 4.10 5.85 0.34
C HIS A 318 4.78 4.55 0.79
N GLU A 319 5.97 4.27 0.26
CA GLU A 319 6.86 3.26 0.82
C GLU A 319 7.71 3.97 1.89
N PRO A 320 7.64 3.58 3.17
CA PRO A 320 8.62 4.05 4.13
C PRO A 320 9.99 3.54 3.65
N ASP A 321 10.83 4.48 3.22
CA ASP A 321 12.13 4.21 2.60
C ASP A 321 12.93 3.19 3.42
N ASP A 322 13.16 2.01 2.84
CA ASP A 322 14.10 1.02 3.36
C ASP A 322 15.52 1.46 2.98
N ASN A 323 16.01 2.57 3.57
CA ASN A 323 17.41 3.05 3.60
C ASN A 323 18.31 2.67 2.40
N ARG A 324 17.82 2.79 1.16
CA ARG A 324 18.62 2.55 -0.04
C ARG A 324 18.41 3.68 -1.04
N PHE A 325 19.40 4.58 -1.02
CA PHE A 325 19.71 5.61 -2.01
C PHE A 325 19.17 5.36 -3.42
N GLY A 326 18.51 6.39 -3.96
CA GLY A 326 18.44 6.60 -5.40
C GLY A 326 17.24 7.41 -5.85
N HIS A 327 17.42 8.73 -6.02
CA HIS A 327 16.49 9.59 -6.74
C HIS A 327 16.06 8.96 -8.08
N SER A 328 14.77 8.71 -8.25
CA SER A 328 13.97 9.17 -9.39
C SER A 328 12.69 8.34 -9.52
N GLN A 329 11.59 8.91 -9.06
CA GLN A 329 10.36 9.08 -9.83
C GLN A 329 9.41 9.84 -8.91
N ARG A 330 8.89 10.98 -9.38
CA ARG A 330 7.75 11.66 -8.76
C ARG A 330 6.59 10.66 -8.74
N LYS A 331 6.46 9.88 -7.68
CA LYS A 331 5.32 8.99 -7.44
C LYS A 331 4.19 9.91 -6.99
N LEU A 332 3.08 9.95 -7.72
CA LEU A 332 1.92 10.73 -7.27
C LEU A 332 1.28 9.96 -6.12
N GLU A 333 1.57 10.40 -4.90
CA GLU A 333 1.01 9.86 -3.67
C GLU A 333 -0.37 10.51 -3.50
N LEU A 334 -1.46 9.78 -3.78
CA LEU A 334 -2.82 10.25 -3.47
C LEU A 334 -3.06 10.35 -1.96
N PHE A 335 -2.25 9.62 -1.20
CA PHE A 335 -2.14 9.73 0.24
C PHE A 335 -0.65 9.84 0.56
N GLN A 336 -0.17 11.06 0.86
CA GLN A 336 1.13 11.24 1.54
C GLN A 336 1.09 10.62 2.95
N THR A 337 -0.11 10.25 3.39
CA THR A 337 -0.44 9.68 4.70
C THR A 337 -0.87 8.20 4.56
N ASN A 338 -1.12 7.52 5.68
CA ASN A 338 -1.66 6.16 5.65
C ASN A 338 -2.99 6.11 4.88
N GLU A 339 -3.21 5.01 4.16
CA GLU A 339 -4.48 4.75 3.48
C GLU A 339 -5.68 4.83 4.45
N PRO A 340 -6.80 5.48 4.08
CA PRO A 340 -7.97 5.58 4.96
C PRO A 340 -8.59 4.21 5.23
N GLU A 341 -8.85 3.95 6.51
CA GLU A 341 -9.40 2.69 7.01
C GLU A 341 -10.75 2.87 7.67
N CYS A 342 -11.64 1.90 7.48
CA CYS A 342 -12.91 1.86 8.16
C CYS A 342 -12.71 1.57 9.66
N ASN A 343 -13.34 2.36 10.52
CA ASN A 343 -13.51 2.08 11.94
C ASN A 343 -14.88 1.42 12.21
N LEU A 344 -15.90 1.87 11.49
CA LEU A 344 -17.24 1.29 11.47
C LEU A 344 -17.66 0.97 10.03
N PRO A 345 -18.58 0.01 9.81
CA PRO A 345 -19.13 -0.92 10.81
C PRO A 345 -18.06 -1.90 11.32
N LEU A 346 -18.32 -2.62 12.41
CA LEU A 346 -17.34 -3.55 13.01
C LEU A 346 -16.79 -4.60 12.02
N ARG A 347 -17.62 -5.06 11.08
CA ARG A 347 -17.20 -5.97 9.98
C ARG A 347 -16.17 -5.34 9.04
N GLY A 348 -16.22 -4.02 8.87
CA GLY A 348 -15.26 -3.26 8.06
C GLY A 348 -14.06 -2.78 8.85
N LYS A 349 -14.01 -2.97 10.18
CA LYS A 349 -12.94 -2.41 11.00
C LYS A 349 -11.55 -2.82 10.50
N TYR A 350 -10.67 -1.84 10.35
CA TYR A 350 -9.29 -1.95 9.83
C TYR A 350 -9.17 -2.24 8.33
N PHE A 351 -10.29 -2.43 7.61
CA PHE A 351 -10.21 -2.55 6.16
C PHE A 351 -9.94 -1.18 5.54
N PRO A 352 -8.92 -1.06 4.68
CA PRO A 352 -8.74 0.15 3.90
C PRO A 352 -9.88 0.30 2.88
N PHE A 353 -10.12 1.52 2.44
CA PHE A 353 -11.17 1.82 1.46
C PHE A 353 -11.01 1.01 0.17
N SER A 354 -9.78 0.82 -0.32
CA SER A 354 -9.47 0.06 -1.54
C SER A 354 -9.89 -1.42 -1.50
N VAL A 355 -10.00 -2.01 -0.31
CA VAL A 355 -10.38 -3.41 -0.10
C VAL A 355 -11.83 -3.52 0.36
N TRP A 356 -12.30 -2.55 1.15
CA TRP A 356 -13.61 -2.59 1.79
C TRP A 356 -14.76 -2.75 0.79
N LYS A 357 -14.73 -2.05 -0.37
CA LYS A 357 -15.74 -2.22 -1.43
C LYS A 357 -15.93 -3.70 -1.80
N SER A 358 -14.83 -4.41 -2.03
CA SER A 358 -14.88 -5.83 -2.38
C SER A 358 -15.37 -6.72 -1.24
N ILE A 359 -15.10 -6.37 0.01
CA ILE A 359 -15.57 -7.13 1.19
C ILE A 359 -17.08 -6.92 1.40
N LYS A 360 -17.54 -5.69 1.27
CA LYS A 360 -18.96 -5.29 1.38
C LYS A 360 -19.81 -5.98 0.32
N GLU A 361 -19.35 -6.02 -0.93
CA GLU A 361 -20.07 -6.62 -2.06
C GLU A 361 -20.03 -8.17 -2.08
N THR A 362 -19.13 -8.80 -1.31
CA THR A 362 -18.99 -10.26 -1.30
C THR A 362 -19.84 -10.89 -0.21
N LEU A 363 -20.95 -11.53 -0.62
CA LEU A 363 -21.87 -12.27 0.27
C LEU A 363 -21.17 -13.34 1.12
N LEU A 364 -20.06 -13.93 0.64
CA LEU A 364 -19.30 -14.92 1.41
C LEU A 364 -18.85 -14.38 2.77
N CYS A 365 -18.49 -13.09 2.85
CA CYS A 365 -18.04 -12.44 4.08
C CYS A 365 -19.18 -12.11 5.06
N GLU A 366 -20.43 -12.44 4.73
CA GLU A 366 -21.55 -12.46 5.70
C GLU A 366 -21.61 -13.77 6.46
N GLN A 367 -21.22 -14.87 5.80
CA GLN A 367 -21.28 -16.23 6.34
C GLN A 367 -19.93 -16.71 6.87
N CYS A 368 -18.84 -16.09 6.44
CA CYS A 368 -17.47 -16.42 6.79
C CYS A 368 -16.77 -15.22 7.43
N ASP A 369 -15.72 -15.49 8.20
CA ASP A 369 -14.88 -14.46 8.78
C ASP A 369 -13.84 -13.98 7.76
N CYS A 370 -13.92 -12.71 7.37
CA CYS A 370 -13.00 -12.08 6.43
C CYS A 370 -12.16 -11.06 7.19
N SER A 371 -10.84 -11.23 7.18
CA SER A 371 -9.90 -10.37 7.91
C SER A 371 -8.67 -10.05 7.08
N LEU A 372 -7.94 -8.99 7.46
CA LEU A 372 -6.67 -8.65 6.84
C LEU A 372 -5.54 -9.51 7.39
N MET A 373 -4.66 -9.98 6.50
CA MET A 373 -3.42 -10.65 6.87
C MET A 373 -2.47 -9.62 7.51
N ARG A 374 -2.15 -9.78 8.80
CA ARG A 374 -1.36 -8.83 9.64
C ARG A 374 -0.20 -8.13 8.89
N GLN A 375 -0.09 -6.81 9.09
CA GLN A 375 1.00 -5.79 8.93
C GLN A 375 2.17 -5.94 7.92
N TYR A 376 2.33 -7.06 7.22
CA TYR A 376 3.45 -7.32 6.29
C TYR A 376 3.01 -7.43 4.83
N ALA A 377 1.76 -7.11 4.53
CA ALA A 377 1.36 -6.84 3.16
C ALA A 377 2.13 -5.60 2.69
N ARG A 378 3.01 -5.76 1.69
CA ARG A 378 3.62 -4.62 0.99
C ARG A 378 2.50 -3.65 0.61
N ILE A 379 2.72 -2.39 0.93
CA ILE A 379 1.73 -1.32 0.84
C ILE A 379 1.14 -1.32 -0.57
N GLY A 380 -0.20 -1.36 -0.67
CA GLY A 380 -0.94 -1.53 -1.93
C GLY A 380 -1.49 -2.92 -2.24
N PHE A 381 -1.07 -3.98 -1.53
CA PHE A 381 -1.70 -5.30 -1.62
C PHE A 381 -2.06 -5.86 -0.25
N ARG A 382 -2.99 -5.21 0.45
CA ARG A 382 -3.54 -5.78 1.68
C ARG A 382 -4.30 -7.06 1.34
N TYR A 383 -3.70 -8.18 1.74
CA TYR A 383 -4.25 -9.49 1.44
C TYR A 383 -5.34 -9.87 2.42
N VAL A 384 -6.39 -10.49 1.90
CA VAL A 384 -7.55 -10.94 2.67
C VAL A 384 -7.37 -12.42 3.03
N THR A 385 -7.63 -12.72 4.29
CA THR A 385 -7.84 -14.07 4.81
C THR A 385 -9.34 -14.31 4.91
N VAL A 386 -9.82 -15.39 4.30
CA VAL A 386 -11.22 -15.80 4.33
C VAL A 386 -11.31 -17.12 5.09
N ASN A 387 -11.91 -17.08 6.27
CA ASN A 387 -12.14 -18.24 7.12
C ASN A 387 -13.61 -18.66 7.09
N CYS A 388 -13.88 -19.72 6.33
CA CYS A 388 -15.17 -20.39 6.23
C CYS A 388 -15.13 -21.78 6.88
N SER A 389 -14.23 -22.02 7.84
CA SER A 389 -14.20 -23.29 8.55
C SER A 389 -15.47 -23.52 9.36
N ASN A 390 -15.92 -24.77 9.47
CA ASN A 390 -17.09 -25.16 10.28
C ASN A 390 -18.40 -24.45 9.86
N ARG A 391 -18.62 -24.23 8.56
CA ARG A 391 -19.80 -23.53 8.03
C ARG A 391 -20.81 -24.44 7.32
N ASN A 392 -20.64 -25.76 7.44
CA ASN A 392 -21.47 -26.78 6.78
C ASN A 392 -21.59 -26.58 5.25
N LEU A 393 -20.49 -26.16 4.61
CA LEU A 393 -20.46 -25.93 3.18
C LEU A 393 -20.41 -27.26 2.42
N PHE A 394 -21.25 -27.40 1.38
CA PHE A 394 -21.28 -28.57 0.49
C PHE A 394 -20.48 -28.36 -0.80
N SER A 395 -20.13 -27.11 -1.11
CA SER A 395 -19.37 -26.72 -2.29
C SER A 395 -18.46 -25.53 -1.97
N VAL A 396 -17.41 -25.38 -2.78
CA VAL A 396 -16.51 -24.22 -2.69
C VAL A 396 -17.23 -22.93 -3.13
N PRO A 397 -16.88 -21.77 -2.55
CA PRO A 397 -17.49 -20.49 -2.94
C PRO A 397 -17.14 -20.09 -4.37
N THR A 398 -18.08 -19.48 -5.09
CA THR A 398 -17.87 -19.06 -6.50
C THR A 398 -17.30 -17.64 -6.63
N LYS A 399 -17.49 -16.80 -5.60
CA LYS A 399 -16.98 -15.43 -5.52
C LYS A 399 -16.15 -15.27 -4.24
N LEU A 400 -14.93 -14.77 -4.40
CA LEU A 400 -14.04 -14.40 -3.32
C LEU A 400 -13.83 -12.88 -3.32
N PRO A 401 -13.55 -12.27 -2.16
CA PRO A 401 -13.06 -10.90 -2.11
C PRO A 401 -11.78 -10.74 -2.95
N LYS A 402 -11.59 -9.54 -3.49
CA LYS A 402 -10.32 -9.15 -4.15
C LYS A 402 -9.17 -9.32 -3.16
N ASN A 403 -8.00 -9.67 -3.68
CA ASN A 403 -6.77 -9.92 -2.91
C ASN A 403 -6.89 -11.03 -1.85
N THR A 404 -7.85 -11.96 -1.99
CA THR A 404 -7.87 -13.17 -1.15
C THR A 404 -6.60 -13.99 -1.38
N LYS A 405 -5.86 -14.22 -0.29
CA LYS A 405 -4.58 -14.94 -0.30
C LYS A 405 -4.63 -16.24 0.48
N ILE A 406 -5.43 -16.27 1.55
CA ILE A 406 -5.65 -17.44 2.40
C ILE A 406 -7.14 -17.73 2.39
N LEU A 407 -7.48 -18.98 2.04
CA LEU A 407 -8.84 -19.47 2.07
C LEU A 407 -8.90 -20.75 2.91
N ASP A 408 -9.62 -20.68 4.04
CA ASP A 408 -9.87 -21.81 4.92
C ASP A 408 -11.31 -22.30 4.75
N LEU A 409 -11.43 -23.52 4.21
CA LEU A 409 -12.68 -24.26 4.01
C LEU A 409 -12.69 -25.55 4.84
N SER A 410 -11.85 -25.66 5.87
CA SER A 410 -11.72 -26.87 6.69
C SER A 410 -13.00 -27.21 7.45
N ASN A 411 -13.17 -28.49 7.79
CA ASN A 411 -14.31 -28.98 8.60
C ASN A 411 -15.67 -28.62 7.97
N ASN A 412 -15.81 -28.90 6.67
CA ASN A 412 -17.05 -28.75 5.91
C ASN A 412 -17.42 -30.09 5.27
N GLN A 413 -18.40 -30.10 4.35
CA GLN A 413 -18.94 -31.30 3.70
C GLN A 413 -18.75 -31.25 2.18
N ILE A 414 -17.64 -30.62 1.73
CA ILE A 414 -17.34 -30.43 0.32
C ILE A 414 -16.91 -31.76 -0.29
N ARG A 415 -17.60 -32.22 -1.34
CA ARG A 415 -17.28 -33.48 -2.05
C ARG A 415 -16.49 -33.30 -3.35
N ASN A 416 -16.64 -32.16 -4.02
CA ASN A 416 -15.96 -31.90 -5.28
C ASN A 416 -15.56 -30.42 -5.43
N LEU A 417 -14.54 -30.18 -6.25
CA LEU A 417 -13.99 -28.86 -6.53
C LEU A 417 -14.40 -28.34 -7.93
N SER A 418 -15.39 -28.98 -8.56
CA SER A 418 -15.82 -28.67 -9.94
C SER A 418 -16.35 -27.24 -10.12
N ALA A 419 -16.79 -26.57 -9.06
CA ALA A 419 -17.17 -25.15 -9.11
C ALA A 419 -15.97 -24.23 -9.39
N LEU A 420 -14.73 -24.68 -9.13
CA LEU A 420 -13.51 -23.95 -9.51
C LEU A 420 -13.31 -23.95 -11.03
N SER A 421 -13.57 -25.08 -11.69
CA SER A 421 -13.41 -25.21 -13.15
C SER A 421 -14.51 -24.48 -13.92
N LYS A 422 -15.76 -24.48 -13.43
CA LYS A 422 -16.89 -23.77 -14.06
C LYS A 422 -16.78 -22.24 -14.04
N SER A 423 -15.76 -21.67 -13.40
CA SER A 423 -15.47 -20.22 -13.42
C SER A 423 -14.80 -19.72 -14.72
N HIS A 424 -14.90 -20.49 -15.81
CA HIS A 424 -14.38 -20.14 -17.14
C HIS A 424 -14.84 -18.74 -17.57
N GLY A 425 -13.88 -17.84 -17.79
CA GLY A 425 -14.10 -16.45 -18.20
C GLY A 425 -13.97 -15.39 -17.09
N GLN A 426 -13.93 -15.78 -15.80
CA GLN A 426 -13.79 -14.86 -14.65
C GLN A 426 -12.47 -15.09 -13.88
N SER A 427 -11.41 -15.36 -14.64
CA SER A 427 -10.04 -15.70 -14.24
C SER A 427 -9.19 -14.66 -13.46
N PRO A 428 -9.68 -13.48 -13.00
CA PRO A 428 -8.93 -12.69 -12.02
C PRO A 428 -9.05 -13.17 -10.56
N LYS A 429 -10.10 -13.93 -10.20
CA LYS A 429 -10.59 -14.00 -8.80
C LYS A 429 -9.79 -14.92 -7.86
N TRP A 430 -9.24 -16.03 -8.38
CA TRP A 430 -8.42 -16.98 -7.64
C TRP A 430 -6.91 -16.76 -7.81
N ARG A 431 -6.52 -15.75 -8.61
CA ARG A 431 -5.13 -15.54 -9.05
C ARG A 431 -4.16 -15.32 -7.88
N HIS A 432 -4.63 -14.67 -6.81
CA HIS A 432 -3.81 -14.31 -5.66
C HIS A 432 -3.89 -15.32 -4.50
N VAL A 433 -4.75 -16.34 -4.61
CA VAL A 433 -4.91 -17.35 -3.57
C VAL A 433 -3.65 -18.22 -3.52
N SER A 434 -2.97 -18.18 -2.39
CA SER A 434 -1.71 -18.90 -2.18
C SER A 434 -1.79 -19.98 -1.10
N GLN A 435 -2.80 -19.90 -0.23
CA GLN A 435 -3.02 -20.89 0.81
C GLN A 435 -4.47 -21.37 0.75
N ILE A 436 -4.65 -22.68 0.63
CA ILE A 436 -5.97 -23.31 0.56
C ILE A 436 -6.01 -24.44 1.59
N ILE A 437 -6.94 -24.34 2.53
CA ILE A 437 -7.15 -25.35 3.57
C ILE A 437 -8.50 -26.02 3.29
N LEU A 438 -8.45 -27.30 2.90
CA LEU A 438 -9.59 -28.15 2.57
C LEU A 438 -9.64 -29.39 3.48
N SER A 439 -8.94 -29.35 4.61
CA SER A 439 -8.88 -30.48 5.54
C SER A 439 -10.25 -30.83 6.10
N ASN A 440 -10.43 -32.10 6.46
CA ASN A 440 -11.64 -32.60 7.12
C ASN A 440 -12.93 -32.34 6.32
N ASN A 441 -12.87 -32.50 5.00
CA ASN A 441 -14.03 -32.49 4.10
C ASN A 441 -14.36 -33.91 3.62
N SER A 442 -15.11 -34.05 2.54
CA SER A 442 -15.47 -35.34 1.93
C SER A 442 -15.00 -35.40 0.47
N LEU A 443 -13.86 -34.78 0.14
CA LEU A 443 -13.37 -34.70 -1.22
C LEU A 443 -12.99 -36.08 -1.77
N GLU A 444 -13.60 -36.46 -2.89
CA GLU A 444 -13.32 -37.72 -3.60
C GLU A 444 -12.29 -37.52 -4.74
N ALA A 445 -12.23 -36.30 -5.29
CA ALA A 445 -11.32 -35.94 -6.37
C ALA A 445 -10.84 -34.48 -6.25
N LEU A 446 -9.72 -34.18 -6.91
CA LEU A 446 -9.07 -32.87 -6.91
C LEU A 446 -9.27 -32.07 -8.21
N ASP A 447 -10.20 -32.52 -9.07
CA ASP A 447 -10.51 -31.87 -10.34
C ASP A 447 -10.94 -30.41 -10.12
N GLY A 448 -10.21 -29.47 -10.73
CA GLY A 448 -10.42 -28.03 -10.58
C GLY A 448 -9.30 -27.29 -9.85
N LEU A 449 -8.40 -27.98 -9.13
CA LEU A 449 -7.24 -27.32 -8.50
C LEU A 449 -6.22 -26.81 -9.52
N ASP A 450 -6.15 -27.41 -10.71
CA ASP A 450 -5.19 -27.06 -11.76
C ASP A 450 -5.42 -25.65 -12.36
N PHE A 451 -6.55 -25.02 -12.04
CA PHE A 451 -6.84 -23.64 -12.38
C PHE A 451 -6.10 -22.62 -11.50
N ILE A 452 -5.61 -23.03 -10.32
CA ILE A 452 -4.98 -22.13 -9.35
C ILE A 452 -3.45 -22.28 -9.45
N ARG A 453 -2.79 -21.29 -10.08
CA ARG A 453 -1.35 -21.34 -10.42
C ARG A 453 -0.40 -20.76 -9.36
N SER A 454 -0.92 -20.43 -8.18
CA SER A 454 -0.22 -19.66 -7.14
C SER A 454 -0.24 -20.33 -5.77
N ILE A 455 -0.68 -21.58 -5.68
CA ILE A 455 -0.73 -22.33 -4.43
C ILE A 455 0.69 -22.56 -3.88
N VAL A 456 0.92 -22.11 -2.66
CA VAL A 456 2.14 -22.27 -1.84
C VAL A 456 1.88 -23.20 -0.65
N TYR A 457 0.68 -23.15 -0.08
CA TYR A 457 0.23 -24.05 0.97
C TYR A 457 -1.09 -24.71 0.58
N LEU A 458 -1.13 -26.05 0.62
CA LEU A 458 -2.33 -26.83 0.38
C LEU A 458 -2.51 -27.86 1.48
N ASP A 459 -3.71 -27.92 2.06
CA ASP A 459 -4.09 -28.94 3.02
C ASP A 459 -5.33 -29.67 2.52
N ILE A 460 -5.17 -30.94 2.16
CA ILE A 460 -6.26 -31.84 1.73
C ILE A 460 -6.38 -33.05 2.66
N SER A 461 -5.83 -32.97 3.86
CA SER A 461 -5.85 -34.07 4.83
C SER A 461 -7.27 -34.39 5.31
N GLY A 462 -7.54 -35.65 5.67
CA GLY A 462 -8.83 -36.04 6.25
C GLY A 462 -10.01 -36.01 5.27
N ASN A 463 -9.78 -36.33 4.00
CA ASN A 463 -10.79 -36.41 2.93
C ASN A 463 -11.02 -37.88 2.50
N LEU A 464 -11.68 -38.09 1.35
CA LEU A 464 -12.00 -39.39 0.76
C LEU A 464 -11.15 -39.69 -0.50
N LEU A 465 -9.95 -39.12 -0.58
CA LEU A 465 -9.09 -39.27 -1.75
C LEU A 465 -8.45 -40.67 -1.79
N THR A 466 -8.58 -41.37 -2.91
CA THR A 466 -7.92 -42.67 -3.14
C THR A 466 -6.60 -42.57 -3.86
N GLU A 467 -6.36 -41.48 -4.58
CA GLU A 467 -5.11 -41.20 -5.26
C GLU A 467 -4.88 -39.70 -5.40
N ILE A 468 -3.64 -39.31 -5.68
CA ILE A 468 -3.32 -37.97 -6.18
C ILE A 468 -2.94 -38.12 -7.65
N PRO A 469 -3.81 -37.69 -8.58
CA PRO A 469 -3.55 -37.84 -10.01
C PRO A 469 -2.23 -37.20 -10.45
N TYR A 470 -1.52 -37.86 -11.36
CA TYR A 470 -0.23 -37.38 -11.87
C TYR A 470 -0.29 -35.96 -12.47
N TYR A 471 -1.42 -35.58 -13.06
CA TYR A 471 -1.60 -34.25 -13.61
C TYR A 471 -1.64 -33.16 -12.53
N ILE A 472 -2.19 -33.44 -11.34
CA ILE A 472 -2.18 -32.53 -10.19
C ILE A 472 -0.76 -32.37 -9.66
N ILE A 473 -0.03 -33.48 -9.54
CA ILE A 473 1.38 -33.48 -9.14
C ILE A 473 2.19 -32.55 -10.03
N ASN A 474 2.04 -32.68 -11.35
CA ASN A 474 2.82 -31.91 -12.32
C ASN A 474 2.39 -30.45 -12.46
N LYS A 475 1.09 -30.14 -12.46
CA LYS A 475 0.61 -28.77 -12.67
C LYS A 475 0.53 -27.94 -11.40
N VAL A 476 0.11 -28.55 -10.29
CA VAL A 476 -0.22 -27.82 -9.05
C VAL A 476 0.93 -27.95 -8.05
N LEU A 477 1.50 -29.15 -7.90
CA LEU A 477 2.47 -29.45 -6.84
C LEU A 477 3.94 -29.36 -7.28
N SER A 478 4.26 -28.96 -8.51
CA SER A 478 5.65 -29.02 -9.01
C SER A 478 6.46 -27.72 -8.91
N ASP A 479 5.84 -26.53 -8.99
CA ASP A 479 6.61 -25.28 -9.15
C ASP A 479 6.67 -24.37 -7.91
N LYS A 480 5.59 -24.26 -7.12
CA LYS A 480 5.45 -23.21 -6.08
C LYS A 480 5.05 -23.70 -4.69
N ILE A 481 4.73 -24.98 -4.56
CA ILE A 481 4.28 -25.54 -3.29
C ILE A 481 5.46 -25.58 -2.30
N ASP A 482 5.26 -25.02 -1.11
CA ASP A 482 6.24 -25.01 -0.01
C ASP A 482 5.79 -25.93 1.12
N LYS A 483 4.48 -26.01 1.35
CA LYS A 483 3.88 -26.80 2.43
C LYS A 483 2.67 -27.58 1.90
N PHE A 484 2.60 -28.86 2.24
CA PHE A 484 1.54 -29.73 1.81
C PHE A 484 1.10 -30.68 2.92
N ARG A 485 -0.20 -30.91 3.04
CA ARG A 485 -0.79 -31.93 3.91
C ARG A 485 -1.75 -32.80 3.13
N MET A 486 -1.58 -34.12 3.22
CA MET A 486 -2.35 -35.10 2.44
C MET A 486 -2.67 -36.38 3.23
N GLY A 487 -2.31 -36.45 4.50
CA GLY A 487 -2.56 -37.61 5.35
C GLY A 487 -4.05 -37.87 5.61
N LEU A 488 -4.33 -39.02 6.22
CA LEU A 488 -5.69 -39.43 6.62
C LEU A 488 -6.69 -39.46 5.45
N ASN A 489 -6.23 -39.92 4.29
CA ASN A 489 -7.03 -40.20 3.10
C ASN A 489 -6.96 -41.70 2.76
N PRO A 490 -8.06 -42.32 2.33
CA PRO A 490 -8.13 -43.76 2.07
C PRO A 490 -7.43 -44.12 0.74
N TYR A 491 -6.11 -43.97 0.67
CA TYR A 491 -5.36 -44.20 -0.55
C TYR A 491 -5.41 -45.67 -1.00
N VAL A 492 -5.70 -45.90 -2.28
CA VAL A 492 -5.51 -47.20 -2.93
C VAL A 492 -4.02 -47.33 -3.25
N CYS A 493 -3.43 -48.44 -2.81
CA CYS A 493 -2.01 -48.73 -3.01
C CYS A 493 -1.83 -49.84 -4.04
N ASP A 494 -1.56 -49.44 -5.28
CA ASP A 494 -1.40 -50.27 -6.47
C ASP A 494 -0.30 -49.72 -7.41
N CYS A 495 -0.27 -50.15 -8.67
CA CYS A 495 0.72 -49.68 -9.64
C CYS A 495 0.61 -48.17 -9.94
N ASN A 496 -0.58 -47.56 -9.81
CA ASN A 496 -0.78 -46.13 -10.03
C ASN A 496 -0.14 -45.29 -8.91
N THR A 497 -0.04 -45.84 -7.70
CA THR A 497 0.59 -45.21 -6.53
C THR A 497 2.08 -44.96 -6.73
N VAL A 498 2.77 -45.73 -7.57
CA VAL A 498 4.24 -45.64 -7.77
C VAL A 498 4.69 -44.22 -8.16
N LYS A 499 3.92 -43.53 -9.02
CA LYS A 499 4.25 -42.15 -9.44
C LYS A 499 4.14 -41.16 -8.28
N MET A 500 3.05 -41.26 -7.52
CA MET A 500 2.84 -40.44 -6.31
C MET A 500 3.93 -40.72 -5.27
N GLN A 501 4.23 -41.99 -5.01
CA GLN A 501 5.28 -42.41 -4.08
C GLN A 501 6.64 -41.82 -4.46
N LYS A 502 7.04 -41.93 -5.73
CA LYS A 502 8.30 -41.34 -6.22
C LYS A 502 8.33 -39.83 -6.05
N TRP A 503 7.21 -39.15 -6.31
CA TRP A 503 7.10 -37.71 -6.05
C TRP A 503 7.25 -37.40 -4.55
N MET A 504 6.61 -38.17 -3.66
CA MET A 504 6.74 -37.99 -2.21
C MET A 504 8.19 -38.20 -1.73
N GLN A 505 8.91 -39.19 -2.27
CA GLN A 505 10.31 -39.44 -1.93
C GLN A 505 11.21 -38.25 -2.29
N ASN A 506 10.94 -37.60 -3.42
CA ASN A 506 11.69 -36.41 -3.84
C ASN A 506 11.29 -35.15 -3.06
N ASN A 507 10.08 -35.13 -2.47
CA ASN A 507 9.46 -33.95 -1.87
C ASN A 507 9.09 -34.14 -0.40
N TYR A 508 9.72 -35.08 0.32
CA TYR A 508 9.33 -35.44 1.69
C TYR A 508 9.39 -34.27 2.69
N ARG A 509 10.18 -33.22 2.41
CA ARG A 509 10.34 -32.04 3.29
C ARG A 509 9.14 -31.10 3.27
N ILE A 510 8.42 -31.03 2.15
CA ILE A 510 7.25 -30.15 2.01
C ILE A 510 5.98 -30.80 2.56
N ILE A 511 5.96 -32.14 2.68
CA ILE A 511 4.82 -32.91 3.19
C ILE A 511 4.87 -32.94 4.72
N LEU A 512 4.06 -32.09 5.36
CA LEU A 512 4.12 -31.85 6.80
C LEU A 512 3.59 -33.02 7.64
N ASP A 513 2.68 -33.82 7.07
CA ASP A 513 1.98 -34.93 7.72
C ASP A 513 2.33 -36.29 7.09
N ILE A 514 3.55 -36.42 6.54
CA ILE A 514 3.98 -37.58 5.75
C ILE A 514 3.76 -38.95 6.45
N LYS A 515 3.86 -38.99 7.79
CA LYS A 515 3.63 -40.19 8.62
C LYS A 515 2.17 -40.69 8.58
N HIS A 516 1.23 -39.82 8.24
CA HIS A 516 -0.20 -40.12 8.14
C HIS A 516 -0.63 -40.46 6.72
N VAL A 517 0.29 -40.47 5.75
CA VAL A 517 0.05 -40.86 4.36
C VAL A 517 0.20 -42.38 4.23
N ARG A 518 -0.91 -43.09 4.39
CA ARG A 518 -0.97 -44.55 4.53
C ARG A 518 -2.06 -45.13 3.63
N CYS A 519 -1.88 -46.38 3.19
CA CYS A 519 -2.87 -47.09 2.38
C CYS A 519 -4.15 -47.37 3.18
N GLY A 520 -5.32 -47.11 2.59
CA GLY A 520 -6.64 -47.39 3.16
C GLY A 520 -6.96 -46.69 4.48
N ASN A 521 -6.16 -45.71 4.91
CA ASN A 521 -6.33 -45.03 6.18
C ASN A 521 -7.46 -43.99 6.10
N LEU A 522 -8.38 -44.01 7.06
CA LEU A 522 -9.55 -43.13 7.07
C LEU A 522 -9.71 -42.51 8.46
N ARG A 523 -10.17 -41.25 8.54
CA ARG A 523 -10.50 -40.62 9.83
C ARG A 523 -11.75 -41.27 10.45
N ASP A 524 -11.79 -41.34 11.78
CA ASP A 524 -12.84 -42.02 12.54
C ASP A 524 -14.27 -41.56 12.18
N GLU A 525 -14.45 -40.26 11.98
CA GLU A 525 -15.73 -39.64 11.62
C GLU A 525 -16.30 -40.15 10.29
N LEU A 526 -15.43 -40.43 9.31
CA LEU A 526 -15.84 -40.99 8.02
C LEU A 526 -15.93 -42.51 8.07
N SER A 527 -15.21 -43.18 8.98
CA SER A 527 -15.30 -44.63 9.14
C SER A 527 -16.70 -45.10 9.54
N GLN A 528 -17.49 -44.28 10.24
CA GLN A 528 -18.87 -44.62 10.58
C GLN A 528 -19.82 -44.36 9.41
N ASN A 529 -19.66 -43.22 8.73
CA ASN A 529 -20.62 -42.73 7.74
C ASN A 529 -20.37 -43.23 6.31
N GLU A 530 -19.11 -43.49 5.95
CA GLU A 530 -18.67 -43.84 4.59
C GLU A 530 -18.11 -45.27 4.51
N SER A 531 -18.34 -46.11 5.53
CA SER A 531 -17.92 -47.52 5.59
C SER A 531 -18.39 -48.37 4.41
N HIS A 532 -19.54 -48.02 3.83
CA HIS A 532 -20.14 -48.72 2.69
C HIS A 532 -19.84 -48.04 1.35
N ASN A 533 -19.05 -46.96 1.34
CA ASN A 533 -18.68 -46.26 0.12
C ASN A 533 -17.76 -47.17 -0.72
N PRO A 534 -18.10 -47.49 -1.99
CA PRO A 534 -17.32 -48.41 -2.82
C PRO A 534 -15.84 -48.04 -2.92
N ILE A 535 -15.55 -46.74 -2.96
CA ILE A 535 -14.21 -46.17 -3.07
C ILE A 535 -13.39 -46.48 -1.80
N VAL A 536 -14.01 -46.34 -0.62
CA VAL A 536 -13.40 -46.64 0.68
C VAL A 536 -13.17 -48.14 0.84
N VAL A 537 -14.17 -48.95 0.46
CA VAL A 537 -14.08 -50.41 0.52
C VAL A 537 -12.90 -50.91 -0.33
N GLN A 538 -12.74 -50.40 -1.55
CA GLN A 538 -11.63 -50.74 -2.42
C GLN A 538 -10.27 -50.39 -1.78
N ALA A 539 -10.14 -49.21 -1.17
CA ALA A 539 -8.90 -48.81 -0.51
C ALA A 539 -8.58 -49.66 0.73
N GLN A 540 -9.61 -50.06 1.50
CA GLN A 540 -9.45 -50.89 2.69
C GLN A 540 -9.16 -52.36 2.38
N GLN A 541 -9.51 -52.83 1.18
CA GLN A 541 -9.20 -54.18 0.71
C GLN A 541 -7.77 -54.34 0.15
N SER A 542 -6.98 -53.26 0.07
CA SER A 542 -5.59 -53.33 -0.38
C SER A 542 -4.74 -54.18 0.57
N GLU A 543 -3.87 -55.04 0.00
CA GLU A 543 -2.89 -55.84 0.75
C GLU A 543 -1.94 -54.99 1.63
N PHE A 544 -1.85 -53.69 1.34
CA PHE A 544 -0.98 -52.74 2.03
C PHE A 544 -1.70 -51.93 3.12
N LEU A 545 -2.93 -52.29 3.52
CA LEU A 545 -3.73 -51.56 4.51
C LEU A 545 -2.90 -51.10 5.73
N GLY A 546 -2.97 -49.80 6.02
CA GLY A 546 -2.30 -49.16 7.15
C GLY A 546 -0.78 -48.94 6.99
N ARG A 547 -0.15 -49.46 5.93
CA ARG A 547 1.28 -49.23 5.66
C ARG A 547 1.52 -47.82 5.14
N GLU A 548 2.64 -47.24 5.53
CA GLU A 548 3.09 -45.93 5.04
C GLU A 548 3.53 -46.05 3.58
N ILE A 549 2.93 -45.24 2.70
CA ILE A 549 3.16 -45.32 1.25
C ILE A 549 4.64 -45.16 0.93
N LEU A 550 5.34 -44.27 1.63
CA LEU A 550 6.76 -43.99 1.40
C LEU A 550 7.67 -45.22 1.58
N HIS A 551 7.27 -46.17 2.42
CA HIS A 551 8.07 -47.32 2.83
C HIS A 551 7.74 -48.62 2.09
N ILE A 552 6.74 -48.61 1.19
CA ILE A 552 6.40 -49.79 0.39
C ILE A 552 7.40 -49.93 -0.76
N ASN A 553 7.86 -51.15 -1.04
CA ASN A 553 8.71 -51.37 -2.21
C ASN A 553 7.89 -51.17 -3.50
N ALA A 554 8.39 -50.33 -4.42
CA ALA A 554 7.73 -50.06 -5.69
C ALA A 554 7.50 -51.34 -6.53
N ALA A 555 8.37 -52.34 -6.43
CA ALA A 555 8.20 -53.63 -7.08
C ALA A 555 7.03 -54.45 -6.51
N HIS A 556 6.62 -54.20 -5.26
CA HIS A 556 5.42 -54.81 -4.68
C HIS A 556 4.14 -54.05 -5.06
N LEU A 557 4.24 -52.72 -5.25
CA LEU A 557 3.12 -51.90 -5.75
C LEU A 557 2.81 -52.20 -7.22
N CYS A 558 3.85 -52.40 -8.03
CA CYS A 558 3.73 -52.76 -9.43
C CYS A 558 4.63 -53.97 -9.76
N PRO A 559 4.17 -55.20 -9.49
CA PRO A 559 4.89 -56.38 -9.90
C PRO A 559 4.96 -56.40 -11.42
N SER A 560 6.19 -56.31 -11.97
CA SER A 560 6.41 -56.53 -13.39
C SER A 560 6.09 -58.00 -13.65
N GLY A 561 5.03 -58.28 -14.41
CA GLY A 561 4.71 -59.66 -14.76
C GLY A 561 5.91 -60.30 -15.45
N ASP A 562 6.28 -61.51 -15.05
CA ASP A 562 7.36 -62.32 -15.65
C ASP A 562 7.08 -62.75 -17.11
N HIS A 563 6.16 -62.08 -17.80
CA HIS A 563 5.79 -62.37 -19.18
C HIS A 563 6.39 -61.33 -20.12
N LEU A 564 7.33 -61.79 -20.94
CA LEU A 564 7.85 -61.05 -22.10
C LEU A 564 6.67 -60.55 -22.94
N ASP A 565 6.53 -59.23 -23.02
CA ASP A 565 5.47 -58.60 -23.79
C ASP A 565 5.67 -58.88 -25.29
N ALA A 566 4.61 -58.87 -26.09
CA ALA A 566 4.74 -59.08 -27.55
C ALA A 566 5.69 -58.05 -28.20
N LEU A 567 5.80 -56.86 -27.60
CA LEU A 567 6.72 -55.81 -28.00
C LEU A 567 8.18 -56.16 -27.66
N ASP A 568 8.44 -56.82 -26.53
CA ASP A 568 9.77 -57.28 -26.14
C ASP A 568 10.25 -58.41 -27.06
N ILE A 569 9.35 -59.35 -27.39
CA ILE A 569 9.65 -60.41 -28.37
C ILE A 569 9.94 -59.80 -29.74
N LEU A 570 9.16 -58.80 -30.18
CA LEU A 570 9.40 -58.09 -31.43
C LEU A 570 10.77 -57.38 -31.42
N ASN A 571 11.11 -56.71 -30.32
CA ASN A 571 12.40 -56.04 -30.16
C ASN A 571 13.57 -57.03 -30.18
N ILE A 572 13.40 -58.22 -29.58
CA ILE A 572 14.40 -59.30 -29.64
C ILE A 572 14.56 -59.82 -31.07
N VAL A 573 13.47 -60.04 -31.80
CA VAL A 573 13.52 -60.49 -33.21
C VAL A 573 14.17 -59.44 -34.11
N LEU A 574 13.88 -58.16 -33.89
CA LEU A 574 14.52 -57.05 -34.59
C LEU A 574 16.02 -56.99 -34.30
N LEU A 575 16.42 -57.15 -33.04
CA LEU A 575 17.82 -57.18 -32.63
C LEU A 575 18.59 -58.33 -33.31
N ILE A 576 18.01 -59.54 -33.30
CA ILE A 576 18.59 -60.71 -33.99
C ILE A 576 18.74 -60.45 -35.48
N SER A 577 17.72 -59.85 -36.12
CA SER A 577 17.74 -59.53 -37.55
C SER A 577 18.84 -58.51 -37.90
N ILE A 578 19.03 -57.49 -37.06
CA ILE A 578 20.10 -56.49 -37.22
C ILE A 578 21.48 -57.16 -37.08
N VAL A 579 21.67 -58.01 -36.07
CA VAL A 579 22.94 -58.72 -35.87
C VAL A 579 23.25 -59.63 -37.06
N LEU A 580 22.27 -60.36 -37.58
CA LEU A 580 22.45 -61.20 -38.77
C LEU A 580 22.82 -60.39 -40.01
N LEU A 581 22.20 -59.21 -40.21
CA LEU A 581 22.56 -58.30 -41.29
C LEU A 581 23.99 -57.79 -41.14
N LEU A 582 24.40 -57.38 -39.94
CA LEU A 582 25.78 -56.91 -39.68
C LEU A 582 26.81 -58.01 -39.91
N LEU A 583 26.54 -59.23 -39.43
CA LEU A 583 27.39 -60.40 -39.67
C LEU A 583 27.48 -60.72 -41.17
N LYS A 584 26.37 -60.60 -41.90
CA LYS A 584 26.35 -60.82 -43.34
C LYS A 584 27.14 -59.77 -44.10
N VAL A 585 26.99 -58.49 -43.73
CA VAL A 585 27.77 -57.38 -44.31
C VAL A 585 29.26 -57.56 -44.03
N LEU A 586 29.65 -57.92 -42.80
CA LEU A 586 31.03 -58.22 -42.45
C LEU A 586 31.59 -59.40 -43.24
N TYR A 587 30.81 -60.48 -43.36
CA TYR A 587 31.19 -61.65 -44.15
C TYR A 587 31.42 -61.27 -45.62
N ASP A 588 30.49 -60.52 -46.21
CA ASP A 588 30.57 -60.09 -47.61
C ASP A 588 31.73 -59.11 -47.83
N PHE A 589 32.01 -58.21 -46.88
CA PHE A 589 33.18 -57.32 -46.88
C PHE A 589 34.50 -58.11 -46.81
N CYS A 590 34.62 -59.08 -45.89
CA CYS A 590 35.80 -59.94 -45.78
C CYS A 590 36.01 -60.80 -47.03
N TRP A 591 34.92 -61.35 -47.60
CA TRP A 591 34.94 -62.12 -48.83
C TRP A 591 35.42 -61.28 -50.01
N GLN A 592 34.88 -60.06 -50.17
CA GLN A 592 35.29 -59.13 -51.22
C GLN A 592 36.76 -58.71 -51.06
N LYS A 593 37.21 -58.41 -49.83
CA LYS A 593 38.61 -58.08 -49.55
C LYS A 593 39.57 -59.22 -49.89
N ARG A 594 39.17 -60.49 -49.69
CA ARG A 594 40.01 -61.66 -50.01
C ARG A 594 39.99 -62.05 -51.48
N THR A 595 38.86 -61.88 -52.18
CA THR A 595 38.67 -62.45 -53.53
C THR A 595 38.63 -61.41 -54.65
N GLY A 596 38.51 -60.11 -54.33
CA GLY A 596 38.37 -59.03 -55.30
C GLY A 596 37.07 -59.03 -56.09
N LYS A 597 36.16 -60.00 -55.85
CA LYS A 597 34.88 -60.15 -56.56
C LYS A 597 33.74 -59.59 -55.72
N LEU A 598 32.82 -58.86 -56.34
CA LEU A 598 31.64 -58.36 -55.63
C LEU A 598 30.74 -59.51 -55.13
N PRO A 599 30.12 -59.37 -53.93
CA PRO A 599 29.11 -60.28 -53.43
C PRO A 599 27.92 -60.41 -54.40
N LYS A 600 27.31 -61.60 -54.48
CA LYS A 600 26.25 -61.91 -55.46
C LYS A 600 25.05 -60.94 -55.42
N PHE A 601 24.76 -60.31 -54.28
CA PHE A 601 23.66 -59.34 -54.14
C PHE A 601 23.84 -58.08 -55.00
N PHE A 602 25.08 -57.64 -55.23
CA PHE A 602 25.36 -56.46 -56.06
C PHE A 602 25.57 -56.78 -57.54
N LYS A 603 25.38 -58.04 -57.95
CA LYS A 603 25.28 -58.37 -59.36
C LYS A 603 23.91 -57.90 -59.84
N LEU A 604 23.82 -56.65 -60.27
CA LEU A 604 22.73 -56.21 -61.13
C LEU A 604 22.77 -57.12 -62.36
N ASN A 605 21.73 -57.95 -62.52
CA ASN A 605 21.48 -58.60 -63.81
C ASN A 605 21.11 -57.48 -64.78
N ILE A 606 22.11 -56.97 -65.50
CA ILE A 606 21.94 -56.17 -66.70
C ILE A 606 21.70 -57.14 -67.86
#